data_AF-A0A0Q7JUN4-F1
#
_entry.id   AF-A0A0Q7JUN4-F1
#
_cell.length_a   1.000
_cell.length_b   1.000
_cell.length_c   1.000
_cell.angle_alpha   90.00
_cell.angle_beta   90.00
_cell.angle_gamma   90.00
#
_symmetry.space_group_name_H-M   'P 1'
#
loop_
_entity.id
_entity.type
_entity.pdbx_description
1 polymer ?
#
loop_
_entity_poly.entity_id
_entity_poly.type
_entity_poly.pdbx_seq_one_letter_code
_entity_poly.pdbx_strand_id
1 'polypeptide(L)' 'MQASVHEFDTTTGAGSVLLDDGTRLPFAAEAFERSGLRLLRVGQRLTVEVADDRVVGLRIVGV' A
#
# COMPACT_ATOMS: atom_id res chain seq x y z
N MET A 1 -1.80 -10.13 2.42
CA MET A 1 -2.12 -9.67 3.79
C MET A 1 -3.08 -8.50 3.71
N GLN A 2 -3.75 -8.12 4.80
CA GLN A 2 -4.61 -6.93 4.85
C GLN A 2 -3.86 -5.78 5.53
N ALA A 3 -4.10 -4.55 5.06
CA ALA A 3 -3.45 -3.36 5.59
C ALA A 3 -4.32 -2.12 5.37
N SER A 4 -3.98 -1.04 6.09
CA SER A 4 -4.57 0.28 5.92
C SER A 4 -3.48 1.27 5.48
N VAL A 5 -3.78 2.13 4.51
CA VAL A 5 -2.85 3.19 4.07
C VAL A 5 -2.54 4.13 5.23
N HIS A 6 -1.26 4.30 5.54
CA HIS A 6 -0.78 5.18 6.60
C HIS A 6 -0.31 6.52 6.03
N GLU A 7 0.49 6.48 4.98
CA GLU A 7 0.99 7.65 4.25
C GLU A 7 0.95 7.36 2.75
N PHE A 8 0.68 8.39 1.96
CA PHE A 8 0.76 8.35 0.51
C PHE A 8 1.16 9.71 -0.03
N ASP A 9 2.28 9.77 -0.75
CA ASP A 9 2.73 10.96 -1.45
C ASP A 9 2.23 10.91 -2.90
N THR A 10 1.34 11.83 -3.24
CA THR A 10 0.75 11.95 -4.59
C THR A 10 1.74 12.40 -5.65
N THR A 11 2.88 12.97 -5.25
CA THR A 11 3.93 13.43 -6.18
C THR A 11 4.80 12.26 -6.63
N THR A 12 5.14 11.35 -5.71
CA THR A 12 6.05 10.23 -5.99
C THR A 12 5.33 8.90 -6.19
N GLY A 13 4.10 8.75 -5.70
CA GLY A 13 3.40 7.46 -5.66
C GLY A 13 3.92 6.51 -4.58
N ALA A 14 4.86 6.95 -3.75
CA ALA A 14 5.39 6.16 -2.64
C ALA A 14 4.58 6.39 -1.35
N GLY A 15 4.75 5.50 -0.39
CA GLY A 15 4.06 5.62 0.89
C GLY A 15 4.29 4.45 1.83
N SER A 16 3.35 4.28 2.76
CA SER A 16 3.38 3.16 3.68
C SER A 16 1.98 2.72 4.09
N VAL A 17 1.89 1.47 4.53
CA VAL A 17 0.69 0.89 5.11
C VAL A 17 0.98 0.41 6.53
N LEU A 18 -0.07 0.30 7.33
CA LEU A 18 -0.07 -0.45 8.58
C LEU A 18 -0.76 -1.78 8.33
N LEU A 19 -0.07 -2.87 8.61
CA LEU A 19 -0.69 -4.19 8.71
C LEU A 19 -1.64 -4.23 9.92
N ASP A 20 -2.52 -5.24 9.96
CA ASP A 20 -3.51 -5.39 11.04
C ASP A 20 -2.87 -5.65 12.41
N ASP A 21 -1.60 -6.09 12.45
CA ASP A 21 -0.82 -6.24 13.69
C ASP A 21 -0.08 -4.96 14.13
N GLY A 22 -0.24 -3.87 13.38
CA GLY A 22 0.41 -2.58 13.64
C GLY A 22 1.79 -2.41 12.98
N THR A 23 2.30 -3.42 12.28
CA THR A 23 3.57 -3.30 11.55
C THR A 23 3.46 -2.31 10.41
N ARG A 24 4.35 -1.30 10.38
CA ARG A 24 4.43 -0.33 9.28
C ARG A 24 5.35 -0.85 8.19
N LEU A 25 4.83 -1.01 6.97
CA LEU A 25 5.60 -1.42 5.81
C LEU A 25 5.57 -0.35 4.70
N PRO A 26 6.72 -0.02 4.10
CA PRO A 26 6.77 0.92 2.98
C PRO A 26 6.38 0.25 1.66
N PHE A 27 5.86 1.04 0.72
CA PHE A 27 5.81 0.71 -0.70
C PHE A 27 6.49 1.81 -1.51
N ALA A 28 7.13 1.41 -2.60
CA ALA A 28 7.70 2.33 -3.58
C ALA A 28 6.72 2.61 -4.72
N ALA A 29 7.03 3.62 -5.54
CA ALA A 29 6.19 4.06 -6.66
C ALA A 29 5.81 2.90 -7.59
N GLU A 30 6.73 1.98 -7.84
CA GLU A 30 6.55 0.86 -8.77
C GLU A 30 5.45 -0.11 -8.30
N ALA A 31 5.29 -0.29 -6.98
CA ALA A 31 4.20 -1.10 -6.45
C ALA A 31 2.83 -0.42 -6.65
N PHE A 32 2.79 0.91 -6.52
CA PHE A 32 1.60 1.70 -6.78
C PHE A 32 1.25 1.74 -8.27
N GLU A 33 2.22 1.97 -9.15
CA GLU A 33 2.04 1.95 -10.61
C GLU A 33 1.49 0.61 -11.11
N ARG A 34 2.05 -0.51 -10.63
CA ARG A 34 1.56 -1.86 -10.98
C ARG A 34 0.13 -2.15 -10.52
N SER A 35 -0.37 -1.44 -9.50
CA SER A 35 -1.73 -1.65 -9.00
C SER A 35 -2.82 -1.13 -9.94
N GLY A 36 -2.47 -0.22 -10.87
CA GLY A 36 -3.44 0.47 -11.74
C GLY A 36 -4.36 1.45 -10.99
N LEU A 37 -4.14 1.68 -9.70
CA LEU A 37 -4.89 2.63 -8.90
C LEU A 37 -4.45 4.07 -9.23
N ARG A 38 -5.40 5.02 -9.14
CA ARG A 38 -5.13 6.45 -9.41
C ARG A 38 -4.75 7.23 -8.16
N LEU A 39 -5.23 6.80 -7.00
CA LEU A 39 -5.06 7.51 -5.73
C LEU A 39 -5.21 6.52 -4.57
N LEU A 40 -4.49 6.77 -3.48
CA LEU A 40 -4.75 6.18 -2.17
C LEU A 40 -5.17 7.26 -1.18
N ARG A 41 -6.09 6.91 -0.27
CA ARG A 41 -6.48 7.76 0.86
C ARG A 41 -5.92 7.16 2.14
N VAL A 42 -5.45 7.99 3.06
CA VAL A 42 -5.09 7.54 4.42
C VAL A 42 -6.30 6.82 5.05
N GLY A 43 -6.05 5.68 5.67
CA GLY A 43 -7.07 4.79 6.24
C GLY A 43 -7.71 3.82 5.23
N GLN A 44 -7.42 3.93 3.92
CA GLN A 44 -7.99 3.02 2.93
C GLN A 44 -7.52 1.58 3.15
N ARG A 45 -8.47 0.63 3.14
CA ARG A 45 -8.19 -0.80 3.24
C ARG A 45 -7.67 -1.36 1.92
N LEU A 46 -6.59 -2.13 2.01
CA LEU A 46 -5.94 -2.79 0.90
C LEU A 46 -5.62 -4.24 1.24
N THR A 47 -5.67 -5.11 0.24
CA THR A 47 -4.90 -6.35 0.27
C THR A 47 -3.52 -6.05 -0.31
N VAL A 48 -2.47 -6.47 0.40
CA VAL A 48 -1.07 -6.23 0.03
C VAL A 48 -0.29 -7.52 -0.12
N GLU A 49 0.66 -7.51 -1.05
CA GLU A 49 1.69 -8.54 -1.20
C GLU A 49 3.01 -7.99 -0.66
N VAL A 50 3.72 -8.79 0.14
CA VAL A 50 4.94 -8.36 0.82
C VAL A 50 6.09 -9.30 0.49
N ALA A 51 7.25 -8.70 0.20
CA ALA A 51 8.52 -9.38 0.04
C ALA A 51 9.60 -8.52 0.71
N ASP A 52 10.50 -9.15 1.47
CA ASP A 52 11.63 -8.50 2.15
C ASP A 52 11.23 -7.22 2.92
N ASP A 53 10.19 -7.34 3.75
CA ASP A 53 9.61 -6.26 4.56
C ASP A 53 9.19 -5.01 3.75
N ARG A 54 8.83 -5.22 2.47
CA ARG A 54 8.29 -4.19 1.59
C ARG A 54 7.02 -4.65 0.91
N VAL A 55 6.09 -3.73 0.71
CA VAL A 55 4.89 -3.99 -0.08
C VAL A 55 5.25 -3.89 -1.57
N VAL A 56 5.02 -4.99 -2.29
CA VAL A 56 5.31 -5.14 -3.72
C VAL A 56 4.04 -5.19 -4.58
N GLY A 57 2.87 -5.34 -3.96
CA GLY A 57 1.57 -5.33 -4.63
C GLY A 57 0.47 -4.75 -3.75
N LEU A 58 -0.46 -4.03 -4.36
CA LEU A 58 -1.56 -3.31 -3.70
C LEU A 58 -2.86 -3.56 -4.48
N ARG A 59 -3.95 -3.91 -3.80
CA ARG A 59 -5.31 -3.99 -4.40
C ARG A 59 -6.39 -3.58 -3.40
N ILE A 60 -7.48 -2.99 -3.88
CA ILE A 60 -8.65 -2.68 -3.04
C ILE A 60 -9.27 -3.99 -2.57
N VAL A 61 -9.68 -4.05 -1.30
CA VAL A 61 -10.32 -5.25 -0.76
C VAL A 61 -11.59 -5.58 -1.56
N GLY A 62 -11.67 -6.83 -2.03
CA GLY A 62 -12.82 -7.32 -2.81
C GLY A 62 -12.72 -7.09 -4.32
N VAL A 63 -11.57 -6.62 -4.81
CA VAL A 63 -11.21 -6.53 -6.25
C VAL A 63 -10.06 -7.48 -6.52
#